data_AF-A0A2T1N9N8-F1
#
_entry.id   AF-A0A2T1N9N8-F1
#
_cell.length_a   1.000
_cell.length_b   1.000
_cell.length_c   1.000
_cell.angle_alpha   90.00
_cell.angle_beta   90.00
_cell.angle_gamma   90.00
#
_symmetry.space_group_name_H-M   'P 1'
#
loop_
_entity.id
_entity.type
_entity.pdbx_description
1 polymer ?
#
loop_
_entity_poly.entity_id
_entity_poly.type
_entity_poly.pdbx_seq_one_letter_code
_entity_poly.pdbx_strand_id
1 'polypeptide(L)'
;MKRLRIITFFTSLLLSSGSLISQNDIEQEVKTDSLPKKELKYGIRVGVDMAKLARTAFSDNYSGFEILADYRFSKKFFIAGEIGSEQKDFESDYLDVTTKGNYLKAGLDYNMHDNLFPLDNMIYAGFRVGYSNFTQTINESTAYTVYPYWQPTPANTTERNFDNLSAIWVEVQFGIKAEVFTNLYLGVNAQLKHLVSEDQPDNFANLYIPGFNKVFEGAKIGAGFGYSISYRIPVYKK
;
A
#
# COMPACT_ATOMS: atom_id res chain seq x y z
N MET A 1 -28.29 -42.53 5.27
CA MET A 1 -28.23 -41.05 5.14
C MET A 1 -27.03 -40.68 4.28
N LYS A 2 -27.27 -40.14 3.08
CA LYS A 2 -26.26 -39.83 2.06
C LYS A 2 -25.49 -38.56 2.45
N ARG A 3 -24.16 -38.63 2.56
CA ARG A 3 -23.28 -37.44 2.65
C ARG A 3 -23.10 -36.84 1.25
N LEU A 4 -23.53 -35.58 1.06
CA LEU A 4 -23.37 -34.84 -0.18
C LEU A 4 -21.88 -34.52 -0.44
N ARG A 5 -21.43 -34.82 -1.65
CA ARG A 5 -20.07 -34.59 -2.17
C ARG A 5 -19.95 -33.14 -2.67
N ILE A 6 -19.60 -32.21 -1.77
CA ILE A 6 -19.35 -30.80 -2.13
C ILE A 6 -17.95 -30.58 -2.73
N ILE A 7 -17.03 -31.53 -2.53
CA ILE A 7 -15.62 -31.38 -2.95
C ILE A 7 -15.41 -31.67 -4.45
N THR A 8 -16.34 -32.38 -5.12
CA THR A 8 -16.17 -32.77 -6.53
C THR A 8 -16.49 -31.65 -7.53
N PHE A 9 -17.10 -30.55 -7.08
CA PHE A 9 -17.48 -29.42 -7.95
C PHE A 9 -16.34 -28.40 -8.14
N PHE A 10 -15.44 -28.28 -7.15
CA PHE A 10 -14.31 -27.34 -7.23
C PHE A 10 -13.14 -27.88 -8.07
N THR A 11 -12.98 -29.19 -8.19
CA THR A 11 -11.92 -29.80 -9.02
C THR A 11 -12.26 -29.86 -10.51
N SER A 12 -13.54 -29.68 -10.90
CA SER A 12 -13.95 -29.70 -12.31
C SER A 12 -13.92 -28.34 -13.02
N LEU A 13 -13.75 -27.23 -12.29
CA LEU A 13 -13.68 -25.88 -12.90
C LEU A 13 -12.24 -25.45 -13.26
N LEU A 14 -11.23 -26.23 -12.86
CA LEU A 14 -9.81 -25.96 -13.15
C LEU A 14 -9.28 -26.62 -14.43
N LEU A 15 -10.14 -27.29 -15.22
CA LEU A 15 -9.72 -28.11 -16.37
C LEU A 15 -10.38 -27.75 -17.72
N SER A 16 -11.07 -26.60 -17.81
CA SER A 16 -11.76 -26.18 -19.05
C SER A 16 -11.25 -24.88 -19.70
N SER A 17 -10.05 -24.40 -19.36
CA SER A 17 -9.39 -23.31 -20.10
C SER A 17 -8.47 -23.87 -21.18
N GLY A 18 -9.03 -24.72 -22.05
CA GLY A 18 -8.36 -25.22 -23.24
C GLY A 18 -8.33 -24.14 -24.33
N SER A 19 -7.13 -23.69 -24.66
CA SER A 19 -6.67 -23.33 -26.01
C SER A 19 -7.67 -22.70 -26.98
N LEU A 20 -7.88 -21.38 -26.87
CA LEU A 20 -8.24 -20.58 -28.04
C LEU A 20 -6.95 -20.16 -28.76
N ILE A 21 -6.48 -21.03 -29.63
CA ILE A 21 -5.53 -20.68 -30.68
C ILE A 21 -6.35 -19.98 -31.77
N SER A 22 -6.29 -18.66 -31.82
CA SER A 22 -6.73 -17.90 -32.98
C SER A 22 -5.56 -17.82 -33.97
N GLN A 23 -5.55 -18.68 -34.99
CA GLN A 23 -4.72 -18.49 -36.18
C GLN A 23 -5.46 -17.57 -37.16
N ASN A 24 -5.09 -16.29 -37.14
CA ASN A 24 -5.29 -15.41 -38.29
C ASN A 24 -3.88 -15.09 -38.83
N ASP A 25 -3.35 -15.96 -39.67
CA ASP A 25 -2.19 -15.64 -40.50
C ASP A 25 -2.66 -14.70 -41.63
N ILE A 26 -2.64 -13.40 -41.34
CA ILE A 26 -2.56 -12.37 -42.38
C ILE A 26 -1.09 -12.01 -42.44
N GLU A 27 -0.40 -12.42 -43.50
CA GLU A 27 0.93 -11.90 -43.84
C GLU A 27 0.79 -10.39 -44.09
N GLN A 28 0.97 -9.59 -43.03
CA GLN A 28 1.15 -8.16 -43.16
C GLN A 28 2.58 -7.91 -43.62
N GLU A 29 2.72 -7.28 -44.79
CA GLU A 29 3.97 -6.66 -45.23
C GLU A 29 4.60 -5.90 -44.07
N VAL A 30 5.81 -6.31 -43.66
CA VAL A 30 6.62 -5.57 -42.69
C VAL A 30 7.11 -4.30 -43.37
N LYS A 31 6.26 -3.27 -43.38
CA LYS A 31 6.73 -1.90 -43.56
C LYS A 31 7.70 -1.64 -42.41
N THR A 32 8.96 -1.37 -42.75
CA THR A 32 9.92 -0.84 -41.78
C THR A 32 9.36 0.47 -41.25
N ASP A 33 8.85 0.41 -40.02
CA ASP A 33 8.28 1.52 -39.29
C ASP A 33 9.32 2.66 -39.22
N SER A 34 8.91 3.86 -39.64
CA SER A 34 9.71 5.08 -39.61
C SER A 34 9.82 5.68 -38.20
N LEU A 35 9.18 5.06 -37.19
CA LEU A 35 9.31 5.47 -35.80
C LEU A 35 10.72 5.14 -35.25
N PRO A 36 11.34 6.08 -34.52
CA PRO A 36 12.63 5.84 -33.88
C PRO A 36 12.54 4.65 -32.91
N LYS A 37 13.58 3.81 -32.91
CA LYS A 37 13.67 2.64 -32.02
C LYS A 37 13.43 3.07 -30.58
N LYS A 38 12.48 2.41 -29.90
CA LYS A 38 12.10 2.68 -28.51
C LYS A 38 13.28 2.42 -27.57
N GLU A 39 14.02 3.47 -27.22
CA GLU A 39 15.04 3.42 -26.17
C GLU A 39 14.35 3.40 -24.80
N LEU A 40 14.54 2.32 -24.05
CA LEU A 40 14.05 2.20 -22.69
C LEU A 40 15.05 2.85 -21.74
N LYS A 41 14.58 3.81 -20.95
CA LYS A 41 15.35 4.38 -19.85
C LYS A 41 15.41 3.34 -18.72
N TYR A 42 16.60 2.84 -18.41
CA TYR A 42 16.84 2.03 -17.21
C TYR A 42 17.47 2.92 -16.15
N GLY A 43 16.86 2.94 -14.97
CA GLY A 43 17.29 3.78 -13.88
C GLY A 43 16.47 3.54 -12.63
N ILE A 44 17.03 3.95 -11.50
CA ILE A 44 16.35 3.93 -10.22
C ILE A 44 15.53 5.22 -10.14
N ARG A 45 14.25 5.08 -9.83
CA ARG A 45 13.37 6.19 -9.48
C ARG A 45 13.29 6.26 -7.97
N VAL A 46 13.50 7.45 -7.41
CA VAL A 46 13.40 7.72 -5.97
C VAL A 46 12.42 8.88 -5.77
N GLY A 47 11.58 8.81 -4.76
CA GLY A 47 10.56 9.81 -4.51
C GLY A 47 10.10 9.85 -3.08
N VAL A 48 9.13 10.72 -2.85
CA VAL A 48 8.48 10.93 -1.55
C VAL A 48 6.97 10.92 -1.72
N ASP A 49 6.26 10.47 -0.70
CA ASP A 49 4.79 10.58 -0.64
C ASP A 49 4.40 11.98 -0.15
N MET A 50 3.86 12.78 -1.07
CA MET A 50 3.38 14.13 -0.78
C MET A 50 2.03 14.12 -0.07
N ALA A 51 1.20 13.07 -0.20
CA ALA A 51 -0.05 12.98 0.54
C ALA A 51 0.22 12.90 2.05
N LYS A 52 1.25 12.14 2.45
CA LYS A 52 1.67 12.07 3.86
C LYS A 52 2.27 13.37 4.35
N LEU A 53 3.15 14.01 3.57
CA LEU A 53 3.72 15.32 3.93
C LEU A 53 2.63 16.40 4.04
N ALA A 54 1.69 16.44 3.10
CA ALA A 54 0.55 17.36 3.15
C ALA A 54 -0.31 17.07 4.37
N ARG A 55 -0.63 15.81 4.67
CA ARG A 55 -1.38 15.44 5.86
C ARG A 55 -0.68 15.89 7.14
N THR A 56 0.64 15.74 7.24
CA THR A 56 1.45 16.25 8.36
C THR A 56 1.36 17.78 8.49
N ALA A 57 1.30 18.50 7.38
CA ALA A 57 1.23 19.97 7.38
C ALA A 57 -0.17 20.51 7.74
N PHE A 58 -1.23 19.73 7.53
CA PHE A 58 -2.63 20.18 7.67
C PHE A 58 -3.44 19.42 8.73
N SER A 59 -2.86 18.45 9.43
CA SER A 59 -3.55 17.68 10.46
C SER A 59 -2.71 17.61 11.73
N ASP A 60 -3.21 18.18 12.82
CA ASP A 60 -2.48 18.20 14.09
C ASP A 60 -2.35 16.80 14.72
N ASN A 61 -3.24 15.88 14.37
CA ASN A 61 -3.29 14.52 14.92
C ASN A 61 -2.57 13.48 14.04
N TYR A 62 -1.74 13.91 13.10
CA TYR A 62 -0.98 13.02 12.22
C TYR A 62 0.37 13.65 11.85
N SER A 63 1.43 12.85 11.95
CA SER A 63 2.73 13.20 11.39
C SER A 63 3.32 12.00 10.70
N GLY A 64 3.83 12.17 9.49
CA GLY A 64 4.46 11.08 8.77
C GLY A 64 5.17 11.49 7.50
N PHE A 65 6.10 10.65 7.10
CA PHE A 65 6.83 10.74 5.84
C PHE A 65 7.06 9.35 5.26
N GLU A 66 7.18 9.28 3.94
CA GLU A 66 7.50 8.03 3.23
C GLU A 66 8.42 8.36 2.06
N ILE A 67 9.45 7.54 1.92
CA ILE A 67 10.36 7.53 0.77
C ILE A 67 10.05 6.25 0.00
N LEU A 68 9.96 6.39 -1.31
CA LEU A 68 9.68 5.28 -2.22
C LEU A 68 10.75 5.20 -3.30
N ALA A 69 11.07 3.99 -3.71
CA ALA A 69 11.99 3.73 -4.81
C ALA A 69 11.47 2.61 -5.70
N ASP A 70 11.67 2.75 -7.01
CA ASP A 70 11.44 1.67 -7.97
C ASP A 70 12.60 1.53 -8.97
N TYR A 71 12.87 0.30 -9.38
CA TYR A 71 13.89 -0.03 -10.37
C TYR A 71 13.31 -0.94 -11.45
N ARG A 72 13.46 -0.51 -12.70
CA ARG A 72 13.06 -1.28 -13.89
C ARG A 72 14.07 -2.38 -14.17
N PHE A 73 13.69 -3.64 -13.97
CA PHE A 73 14.54 -4.79 -14.31
C PHE A 73 14.11 -5.51 -15.59
N SER A 74 12.87 -5.30 -16.06
CA SER A 74 12.36 -5.81 -17.33
C SER A 74 11.52 -4.74 -18.03
N LYS A 75 11.09 -4.98 -19.29
CA LYS A 75 10.29 -4.02 -20.07
C LYS A 75 9.02 -3.58 -19.34
N LYS A 76 8.37 -4.52 -18.63
CA LYS A 76 7.11 -4.29 -17.92
C LYS A 76 7.20 -4.45 -16.40
N PHE A 77 8.33 -4.90 -15.85
CA PHE A 77 8.42 -5.19 -14.42
C PHE A 77 9.43 -4.29 -13.71
N PHE A 78 9.04 -3.90 -12.50
CA PHE A 78 9.84 -3.10 -11.59
C PHE A 78 9.89 -3.75 -10.22
N ILE A 79 11.03 -3.65 -9.56
CA ILE A 79 11.15 -3.90 -8.12
C ILE A 79 10.89 -2.57 -7.43
N ALA A 80 10.07 -2.58 -6.39
CA ALA A 80 9.70 -1.37 -5.67
C ALA A 80 9.80 -1.58 -4.16
N GLY A 81 10.17 -0.51 -3.47
CA GLY A 81 10.29 -0.47 -2.02
C GLY A 81 9.85 0.87 -1.48
N GLU A 82 9.29 0.84 -0.28
CA GLU A 82 8.79 2.01 0.45
C GLU A 82 9.31 1.92 1.88
N ILE A 83 9.75 3.04 2.44
CA ILE A 83 10.15 3.15 3.85
C ILE A 83 9.56 4.42 4.42
N GLY A 84 8.99 4.34 5.61
CA GLY A 84 8.43 5.54 6.22
C GLY A 84 8.25 5.43 7.72
N SER A 85 7.85 6.57 8.27
CA SER A 85 7.56 6.75 9.68
C SER A 85 6.23 7.47 9.81
N GLU A 86 5.40 7.03 10.74
CA GLU A 86 4.09 7.61 11.02
C GLU A 86 3.84 7.69 12.52
N GLN A 87 3.19 8.77 12.92
CA GLN A 87 2.55 9.00 14.19
C GLN A 87 1.09 9.37 13.93
N LYS A 88 0.18 8.75 14.68
CA LYS A 88 -1.25 9.04 14.65
C LYS A 88 -1.76 9.16 16.07
N ASP A 89 -2.39 10.30 16.34
CA ASP A 89 -3.14 10.52 17.56
C ASP A 89 -4.63 10.27 17.28
N PHE A 90 -5.24 9.42 18.10
CA PHE A 90 -6.65 9.09 18.07
C PHE A 90 -7.28 9.64 19.34
N GLU A 91 -8.05 10.71 19.20
CA GLU A 91 -8.73 11.37 20.31
C GLU A 91 -10.24 11.22 20.14
N SER A 92 -10.90 10.83 21.22
CA SER A 92 -12.36 10.75 21.34
C SER A 92 -12.75 11.06 22.78
N ASP A 93 -14.04 11.33 23.02
CA ASP A 93 -14.57 11.67 24.37
C ASP A 93 -14.26 10.62 25.46
N TYR A 94 -13.85 9.40 25.08
CA TYR A 94 -13.62 8.29 26.00
C TYR A 94 -12.22 7.67 25.89
N LEU A 95 -11.44 8.05 24.89
CA LEU A 95 -10.21 7.35 24.54
C LEU A 95 -9.26 8.27 23.79
N ASP A 96 -8.08 8.44 24.35
CA ASP A 96 -6.93 9.10 23.74
C ASP A 96 -5.78 8.10 23.59
N VAL A 97 -5.38 7.85 22.35
CA VAL A 97 -4.33 6.88 21.98
C VAL A 97 -3.37 7.48 20.97
N THR A 98 -2.09 7.43 21.28
CA THR A 98 -1.01 7.76 20.36
C THR A 98 -0.37 6.49 19.83
N THR A 99 -0.29 6.35 18.51
CA THR A 99 0.48 5.28 17.84
C THR A 99 1.65 5.90 17.10
N LYS A 100 2.86 5.35 17.25
CA LYS A 100 4.05 5.82 16.54
C LYS A 100 4.92 4.65 16.09
N GLY A 101 5.42 4.69 14.87
CA GLY A 101 6.34 3.66 14.41
C GLY A 101 6.88 3.85 13.02
N ASN A 102 7.69 2.90 12.62
CA ASN A 102 8.30 2.84 11.30
C ASN A 102 7.75 1.64 10.54
N TYR A 103 7.81 1.71 9.23
CA TYR A 103 7.45 0.60 8.36
C TYR A 103 8.33 0.57 7.12
N LEU A 104 8.40 -0.62 6.55
CA LEU A 104 8.99 -0.88 5.26
C LEU A 104 8.04 -1.74 4.44
N LYS A 105 8.01 -1.51 3.14
CA LYS A 105 7.28 -2.33 2.17
C LYS A 105 8.21 -2.68 1.04
N ALA A 106 8.09 -3.89 0.52
CA ALA A 106 8.87 -4.34 -0.63
C ALA A 106 8.00 -5.19 -1.56
N GLY A 107 8.22 -5.08 -2.86
CA GLY A 107 7.57 -5.94 -3.83
C GLY A 107 7.80 -5.54 -5.27
N LEU A 108 6.79 -5.75 -6.11
CA LEU A 108 6.91 -5.66 -7.57
C LEU A 108 5.78 -4.81 -8.16
N ASP A 109 6.10 -4.06 -9.22
CA ASP A 109 5.10 -3.39 -10.07
C ASP A 109 5.13 -3.98 -11.49
N TYR A 110 3.95 -4.23 -12.03
CA TYR A 110 3.72 -4.60 -13.43
C TYR A 110 3.11 -3.42 -14.18
N ASN A 111 3.86 -2.87 -15.13
CA ASN A 111 3.40 -1.83 -16.04
C ASN A 111 2.52 -2.43 -17.16
N MET A 112 1.25 -2.08 -17.11
CA MET A 112 0.23 -2.46 -18.10
C MET A 112 0.20 -1.51 -19.29
N HIS A 113 0.84 -0.34 -19.19
CA HIS A 113 0.82 0.68 -20.23
C HIS A 113 1.92 0.46 -21.26
N ASP A 114 1.53 0.39 -22.53
CA ASP A 114 2.47 0.37 -23.65
C ASP A 114 2.80 1.81 -24.08
N ASN A 115 3.89 2.33 -23.54
CA ASN A 115 4.37 3.68 -23.83
C ASN A 115 4.71 3.89 -25.32
N LEU A 116 4.18 4.96 -25.92
CA LEU A 116 4.68 5.52 -27.19
C LEU A 116 5.91 6.38 -26.89
N PHE A 117 6.96 6.25 -27.71
CA PHE A 117 8.13 7.12 -27.60
C PHE A 117 7.71 8.59 -27.80
N PRO A 118 8.20 9.57 -27.00
CA PRO A 118 9.21 9.47 -25.94
C PRO A 118 8.66 9.38 -24.50
N LEU A 119 7.34 9.17 -24.33
CA LEU A 119 6.69 9.19 -23.02
C LEU A 119 7.08 7.94 -22.20
N ASP A 120 7.25 8.09 -20.89
CA ASP A 120 7.50 6.94 -20.00
C ASP A 120 6.53 6.85 -18.82
N ASN A 121 5.24 6.93 -19.15
CA ASN A 121 4.16 6.80 -18.20
C ASN A 121 3.97 5.35 -17.75
N MET A 122 3.29 5.16 -16.62
CA MET A 122 3.03 3.85 -16.07
C MET A 122 1.58 3.79 -15.63
N ILE A 123 0.84 2.79 -16.10
CA ILE A 123 -0.38 2.33 -15.44
C ILE A 123 -0.01 0.98 -14.88
N TYR A 124 -0.11 0.79 -13.57
CA TYR A 124 0.46 -0.39 -12.94
C TYR A 124 -0.47 -1.06 -11.96
N ALA A 125 -0.28 -2.38 -11.87
CA ALA A 125 -0.69 -3.21 -10.76
C ALA A 125 0.57 -3.61 -9.99
N GLY A 126 0.57 -3.40 -8.68
CA GLY A 126 1.68 -3.66 -7.79
C GLY A 126 1.30 -4.63 -6.68
N PHE A 127 2.28 -5.38 -6.20
CA PHE A 127 2.17 -6.20 -5.00
C PHE A 127 3.26 -5.75 -4.01
N ARG A 128 2.93 -5.70 -2.72
CA ARG A 128 3.90 -5.47 -1.64
C ARG A 128 3.66 -6.42 -0.48
N VAL A 129 4.74 -6.71 0.23
CA VAL A 129 4.72 -7.20 1.60
C VAL A 129 5.20 -6.06 2.48
N GLY A 130 4.43 -5.73 3.50
CA GLY A 130 4.72 -4.69 4.46
C GLY A 130 5.05 -5.26 5.83
N TYR A 131 5.97 -4.59 6.51
CA TYR A 131 6.32 -4.83 7.91
C TYR A 131 6.35 -3.50 8.65
N SER A 132 5.76 -3.46 9.83
CA SER A 132 5.81 -2.30 10.73
C SER A 132 6.27 -2.71 12.12
N ASN A 133 7.03 -1.82 12.76
CA ASN A 133 7.36 -1.87 14.17
C ASN A 133 6.94 -0.54 14.81
N PHE A 134 6.14 -0.62 15.87
CA PHE A 134 5.48 0.53 16.44
C PHE A 134 5.25 0.38 17.95
N THR A 135 4.95 1.51 18.57
CA THR A 135 4.50 1.62 19.95
C THR A 135 3.11 2.22 19.98
N GLN A 136 2.33 1.85 20.98
CA GLN A 136 1.00 2.38 21.22
C GLN A 136 0.86 2.81 22.68
N THR A 137 0.46 4.06 22.90
CA THR A 137 0.29 4.65 24.23
C THR A 137 -1.17 5.01 24.40
N ILE A 138 -1.81 4.49 25.44
CA ILE A 138 -3.12 4.97 25.90
C ILE A 138 -2.85 6.12 26.86
N ASN A 139 -3.16 7.34 26.45
CA ASN A 139 -2.96 8.56 27.24
C ASN A 139 -4.08 8.73 28.27
N GLU A 140 -5.32 8.55 27.82
CA GLU A 140 -6.51 8.68 28.65
C GLU A 140 -7.57 7.63 28.24
N SER A 141 -8.24 7.04 29.23
CA SER A 141 -9.38 6.14 28.98
C SER A 141 -10.47 6.35 30.01
N THR A 142 -11.69 6.59 29.54
CA THR A 142 -12.88 6.74 30.38
C THR A 142 -13.80 5.55 30.15
N ALA A 143 -14.29 4.92 31.22
CA ALA A 143 -15.23 3.83 31.09
C ALA A 143 -16.55 4.34 30.48
N TYR A 144 -16.91 3.82 29.31
CA TYR A 144 -18.14 4.18 28.63
C TYR A 144 -19.36 3.70 29.45
N THR A 145 -20.22 4.65 29.85
CA THR A 145 -21.46 4.35 30.59
C THR A 145 -22.63 5.03 29.90
N VAL A 146 -23.62 4.24 29.45
CA VAL A 146 -24.82 4.73 28.76
C VAL A 146 -25.76 5.52 29.69
N TYR A 147 -25.78 5.18 30.99
CA TYR A 147 -26.63 5.82 32.00
C TYR A 147 -25.84 6.11 33.29
N PRO A 148 -25.11 7.23 33.37
CA PRO A 148 -24.39 7.59 34.59
C PRO A 148 -25.39 8.05 35.66
N TYR A 149 -25.75 7.16 36.58
CA TYR A 149 -26.66 7.46 37.69
C TYR A 149 -25.96 8.31 38.80
N TRP A 150 -24.63 8.30 38.85
CA TRP A 150 -23.81 8.92 39.90
C TRP A 150 -22.59 9.66 39.31
N GLN A 151 -22.73 10.94 38.91
CA GLN A 151 -21.66 11.78 38.36
C GLN A 151 -20.93 11.18 37.12
N PRO A 152 -20.17 11.97 36.33
CA PRO A 152 -19.34 11.42 35.26
C PRO A 152 -18.31 10.45 35.84
N THR A 153 -18.10 9.30 35.19
CA THR A 153 -16.99 8.42 35.58
C THR A 153 -15.68 9.15 35.32
N PRO A 154 -14.80 9.33 36.32
CA PRO A 154 -13.54 10.02 36.12
C PRO A 154 -12.69 9.27 35.10
N ALA A 155 -12.03 10.01 34.23
CA ALA A 155 -11.08 9.45 33.29
C ALA A 155 -9.91 8.78 34.02
N ASN A 156 -9.48 7.62 33.52
CA ASN A 156 -8.23 7.03 33.93
C ASN A 156 -7.11 7.65 33.09
N THR A 157 -6.32 8.51 33.74
CA THR A 157 -5.16 9.19 33.16
C THR A 157 -3.85 8.44 33.39
N THR A 158 -3.92 7.19 33.86
CA THR A 158 -2.71 6.35 33.99
C THR A 158 -2.29 5.91 32.60
N GLU A 159 -1.22 6.51 32.08
CA GLU A 159 -0.64 6.13 30.80
C GLU A 159 -0.30 4.64 30.76
N ARG A 160 -0.75 3.95 29.70
CA ARG A 160 -0.36 2.56 29.42
C ARG A 160 0.39 2.50 28.11
N ASN A 161 1.68 2.20 28.20
CA ASN A 161 2.58 2.06 27.05
C ASN A 161 2.68 0.60 26.64
N PHE A 162 2.51 0.35 25.34
CA PHE A 162 2.70 -0.94 24.71
C PHE A 162 3.81 -0.81 23.67
N ASP A 163 4.96 -1.38 24.00
CA ASP A 163 6.17 -1.32 23.17
C ASP A 163 6.36 -2.61 22.37
N ASN A 164 7.23 -2.54 21.35
CA ASN A 164 7.61 -3.67 20.51
C ASN A 164 6.45 -4.37 19.79
N LEU A 165 5.40 -3.62 19.43
CA LEU A 165 4.34 -4.15 18.58
C LEU A 165 4.86 -4.27 17.15
N SER A 166 4.53 -5.38 16.50
CA SER A 166 4.86 -5.61 15.10
C SER A 166 3.64 -6.03 14.28
N ALA A 167 3.68 -5.74 12.99
CA ALA A 167 2.63 -6.15 12.07
C ALA A 167 3.19 -6.50 10.69
N ILE A 168 2.61 -7.52 10.07
CA ILE A 168 2.91 -7.97 8.72
C ILE A 168 1.63 -7.97 7.91
N TRP A 169 1.68 -7.39 6.72
CA TRP A 169 0.56 -7.40 5.78
C TRP A 169 1.04 -7.64 4.36
N VAL A 170 0.09 -8.00 3.52
CA VAL A 170 0.25 -7.99 2.07
C VAL A 170 -0.66 -6.93 1.49
N GLU A 171 -0.24 -6.27 0.41
CA GLU A 171 -1.07 -5.28 -0.26
C GLU A 171 -0.94 -5.36 -1.77
N VAL A 172 -2.05 -5.04 -2.44
CA VAL A 172 -2.13 -4.84 -3.87
C VAL A 172 -2.35 -3.35 -4.11
N GLN A 173 -1.55 -2.79 -5.02
CA GLN A 173 -1.62 -1.39 -5.40
C GLN A 173 -2.06 -1.27 -6.86
N PHE A 174 -2.91 -0.31 -7.16
CA PHE A 174 -3.22 0.07 -8.54
C PHE A 174 -2.96 1.56 -8.68
N GLY A 175 -2.22 1.96 -9.69
CA GLY A 175 -1.84 3.35 -9.81
C GLY A 175 -1.39 3.79 -11.18
N ILE A 176 -1.16 5.09 -11.27
CA ILE A 176 -0.68 5.78 -12.46
C ILE A 176 0.55 6.58 -12.06
N LYS A 177 1.62 6.52 -12.87
CA LYS A 177 2.80 7.39 -12.76
C LYS A 177 2.96 8.13 -14.09
N ALA A 178 2.86 9.45 -14.10
CA ALA A 178 2.98 10.28 -15.29
C ALA A 178 4.27 11.10 -15.25
N GLU A 179 5.03 11.11 -16.35
CA GLU A 179 6.19 11.99 -16.52
C GLU A 179 5.70 13.42 -16.80
N VAL A 180 5.96 14.34 -15.87
CA VAL A 180 5.54 15.75 -16.00
C VAL A 180 6.67 16.65 -16.50
N PHE A 181 7.90 16.29 -16.19
CA PHE A 181 9.12 16.87 -16.72
C PHE A 181 10.12 15.75 -16.97
N THR A 182 11.20 16.03 -17.70
CA THR A 182 12.24 15.03 -17.97
C THR A 182 12.70 14.34 -16.70
N ASN A 183 12.42 13.03 -16.60
CA ASN A 183 12.70 12.16 -15.45
C ASN A 183 11.95 12.50 -14.14
N LEU A 184 11.05 13.49 -14.12
CA LEU A 184 10.20 13.79 -12.96
C LEU A 184 8.80 13.21 -13.17
N TYR A 185 8.35 12.44 -12.19
CA TYR A 185 7.10 11.71 -12.24
C TYR A 185 6.19 12.11 -11.08
N LEU A 186 4.91 12.32 -11.39
CA LEU A 186 3.84 12.35 -10.41
C LEU A 186 3.15 10.99 -10.43
N GLY A 187 2.82 10.48 -9.26
CA GLY A 187 2.17 9.19 -9.09
C GLY A 187 0.96 9.29 -8.20
N VAL A 188 -0.10 8.57 -8.57
CA VAL A 188 -1.27 8.33 -7.73
C VAL A 188 -1.49 6.84 -7.63
N ASN A 189 -1.88 6.36 -6.45
CA ASN A 189 -2.21 4.95 -6.27
C ASN A 189 -3.33 4.75 -5.26
N ALA A 190 -4.09 3.67 -5.46
CA ALA A 190 -5.01 3.10 -4.51
C ALA A 190 -4.44 1.77 -4.01
N GLN A 191 -4.61 1.50 -2.72
CA GLN A 191 -4.00 0.37 -2.02
C GLN A 191 -5.10 -0.44 -1.33
N LEU A 192 -5.11 -1.75 -1.56
CA LEU A 192 -5.91 -2.71 -0.80
C LEU A 192 -4.98 -3.60 -0.01
N LYS A 193 -5.19 -3.70 1.30
CA LYS A 193 -4.26 -4.34 2.23
C LYS A 193 -4.97 -5.47 2.97
N HIS A 194 -4.23 -6.53 3.25
CA HIS A 194 -4.67 -7.64 4.06
C HIS A 194 -3.67 -7.91 5.18
N LEU A 195 -4.11 -7.74 6.42
CA LEU A 195 -3.31 -7.97 7.61
C LEU A 195 -3.10 -9.47 7.82
N VAL A 196 -1.85 -9.91 7.80
CA VAL A 196 -1.48 -11.31 7.95
C VAL A 196 -1.28 -11.64 9.42
N SER A 197 -0.51 -10.82 10.11
CA SER A 197 -0.17 -10.97 11.53
C SER A 197 -0.02 -9.60 12.18
N GLU A 198 -0.38 -9.51 13.45
CA GLU A 198 -0.11 -8.36 14.30
C GLU A 198 0.09 -8.82 15.74
N ASP A 199 0.96 -8.13 16.46
CA ASP A 199 1.02 -8.20 17.92
C ASP A 199 -0.06 -7.28 18.48
N GLN A 200 -0.89 -7.81 19.38
CA GLN A 200 -1.97 -7.06 20.01
C GLN A 200 -1.61 -6.76 21.48
N PRO A 201 -1.82 -5.53 21.94
CA PRO A 201 -1.62 -5.19 23.34
C PRO A 201 -2.60 -5.92 24.28
N ASP A 202 -2.16 -6.21 25.51
CA ASP A 202 -3.00 -6.93 26.48
C ASP A 202 -4.27 -6.14 26.82
N ASN A 203 -5.43 -6.78 26.65
CA ASN A 203 -6.76 -6.19 26.84
C ASN A 203 -6.99 -4.91 26.01
N PHE A 204 -6.35 -4.78 24.84
CA PHE A 204 -6.54 -3.64 23.95
C PHE A 204 -6.29 -4.02 22.49
N ALA A 205 -6.97 -3.38 21.54
CA ALA A 205 -6.75 -3.62 20.12
C ALA A 205 -5.91 -2.51 19.49
N ASN A 206 -5.13 -2.83 18.46
CA ASN A 206 -4.47 -1.79 17.67
C ASN A 206 -5.54 -0.99 16.92
N LEU A 207 -5.51 0.33 17.05
CA LEU A 207 -6.43 1.23 16.31
C LEU A 207 -5.84 1.68 14.98
N TYR A 208 -4.52 1.71 14.92
CA TYR A 208 -3.75 2.16 13.78
C TYR A 208 -2.44 1.37 13.73
N ILE A 209 -2.02 0.99 12.52
CA ILE A 209 -0.70 0.38 12.29
C ILE A 209 0.02 1.28 11.27
N PRO A 210 1.21 1.82 11.59
CA PRO A 210 2.01 2.62 10.66
C PRO A 210 2.20 1.92 9.32
N GLY A 211 1.87 2.61 8.22
CA GLY A 211 1.96 2.07 6.87
C GLY A 211 0.81 1.15 6.44
N PHE A 212 0.09 0.48 7.36
CA PHE A 212 -1.14 -0.28 7.06
C PHE A 212 -2.39 0.60 7.14
N ASN A 213 -2.39 1.62 8.00
CA ASN A 213 -3.49 2.54 8.34
C ASN A 213 -4.41 2.00 9.46
N LYS A 214 -5.66 2.48 9.50
CA LYS A 214 -6.66 2.13 10.52
C LYS A 214 -6.97 0.64 10.50
N VAL A 215 -7.01 0.03 11.67
CA VAL A 215 -7.43 -1.36 11.88
C VAL A 215 -8.83 -1.36 12.47
N PHE A 216 -9.64 -2.33 12.06
CA PHE A 216 -10.98 -2.52 12.61
C PHE A 216 -11.04 -3.85 13.33
N GLU A 217 -11.67 -3.85 14.50
CA GLU A 217 -11.86 -5.07 15.27
C GLU A 217 -12.62 -6.12 14.43
N GLY A 218 -12.04 -7.32 14.32
CA GLY A 218 -12.59 -8.43 13.53
C GLY A 218 -12.38 -8.34 12.01
N ALA A 219 -11.86 -7.24 11.46
CA ALA A 219 -11.58 -7.11 10.03
C ALA A 219 -10.08 -6.95 9.75
N LYS A 220 -9.55 -7.87 8.94
CA LYS A 220 -8.15 -7.89 8.49
C LYS A 220 -7.91 -7.13 7.18
N ILE A 221 -8.83 -6.26 6.77
CA ILE A 221 -8.76 -5.54 5.49
C ILE A 221 -8.50 -4.07 5.75
N GLY A 222 -7.51 -3.53 5.06
CA GLY A 222 -7.16 -2.12 5.08
C GLY A 222 -7.24 -1.51 3.68
N ALA A 223 -7.36 -0.19 3.62
CA ALA A 223 -7.32 0.56 2.38
C ALA A 223 -6.41 1.78 2.53
N GLY A 224 -5.88 2.26 1.41
CA GLY A 224 -5.03 3.45 1.39
C GLY A 224 -5.05 4.12 0.03
N PHE A 225 -4.54 5.35 0.00
CA PHE A 225 -4.21 6.07 -1.20
C PHE A 225 -2.82 6.68 -1.03
N GLY A 226 -2.11 6.88 -2.13
CA GLY A 226 -0.81 7.55 -2.13
C GLY A 226 -0.75 8.58 -3.25
N TYR A 227 -0.03 9.66 -2.99
CA TYR A 227 0.34 10.66 -4.00
C TYR A 227 1.84 10.91 -3.90
N SER A 228 2.58 10.57 -4.94
CA SER A 228 4.04 10.60 -4.93
C SER A 228 4.60 11.60 -5.94
N ILE A 229 5.67 12.28 -5.57
CA ILE A 229 6.59 12.91 -6.52
C ILE A 229 7.89 12.12 -6.53
N SER A 230 8.44 11.86 -7.70
CA SER A 230 9.62 11.02 -7.83
C SER A 230 10.49 11.42 -9.01
N TYR A 231 11.79 11.25 -8.86
CA TYR A 231 12.78 11.56 -9.88
C TYR A 231 13.54 10.31 -10.27
N ARG A 232 13.70 10.07 -11.57
CA ARG A 232 14.52 8.97 -12.08
C ARG A 232 15.95 9.43 -12.28
N ILE A 233 16.86 8.75 -11.60
CA ILE A 233 18.29 8.87 -11.83
C ILE A 233 18.62 8.02 -13.08
N PRO A 234 19.02 8.63 -14.20
CA PRO A 234 19.35 7.89 -15.41
C PRO A 234 20.68 7.17 -15.21
N VAL A 235 20.69 5.84 -15.28
CA VAL A 235 21.93 5.04 -15.13
C VAL A 235 22.44 4.59 -16.50
N TYR A 236 21.56 4.17 -17.42
CA TYR A 236 21.91 3.86 -18.82
C TYR A 236 20.65 3.81 -19.72
N LYS A 237 20.82 4.08 -21.02
CA LYS A 237 19.78 3.96 -22.06
C LYS A 237 20.06 2.72 -22.92
N LYS A 238 19.03 1.92 -23.25
CA LYS A 238 19.15 0.71 -24.09
C LYS A 238 17.99 0.55 -25.05
#